data_AF-A0A9W6NQI2-F1
#
_entry.id   AF-A0A9W6NQI2-F1
#
_cell.length_a   1.000
_cell.length_b   1.000
_cell.length_c   1.000
_cell.angle_alpha   90.00
_cell.angle_beta   90.00
_cell.angle_gamma   90.00
#
_symmetry.space_group_name_H-M   'P 1'
#
loop_
_entity.id
_entity.type
_entity.pdbx_description
1 polymer ?
#
loop_
_entity_poly.entity_id
_entity_poly.type
_entity_poly.pdbx_seq_one_letter_code
_entity_poly.pdbx_strand_id
1 'polypeptide(L)'
;MSDYRDYENGVADVLAFLAGSSAVVERNVMLPGRSGKRRQVDVTVGGRFSGLTQQFMIVDCKRWKSAVDIKDVESFIGMVNDVGADIGLLMTTVGVTDGGWQRARQERGLTVGVMTVEDLRAWSPPGTVFLDLRIPADRRTDAERALRNPGFRVADAGYIPDSVLDVTIQVFRHYGVYPPPVEVQEQHIALAHDTLRRIGVEPVHVAHGITNQGGTPAHRWLEVTAYGMPTGFKIVAADEAEAAQGLDNFSPLFAQSGIPRAALSLIRPDGWPFPKLFGL
;
A
#
# COMPACT_ATOMS: atom_id res chain seq x y z
N MET A 1 -18.72 -3.25 -8.86
CA MET A 1 -18.02 -2.10 -8.27
C MET A 1 -16.64 -2.57 -7.88
N SER A 2 -15.65 -2.06 -8.59
CA SER A 2 -14.40 -2.73 -8.93
C SER A 2 -13.28 -2.41 -7.94
N ASP A 3 -12.41 -3.37 -7.67
CA ASP A 3 -10.97 -3.31 -7.93
C ASP A 3 -10.26 -1.91 -7.95
N TYR A 4 -10.83 -0.89 -8.58
CA TYR A 4 -10.34 0.49 -8.53
C TYR A 4 -10.25 1.06 -7.10
N ARG A 5 -11.28 0.88 -6.26
CA ARG A 5 -11.26 1.38 -4.87
C ARG A 5 -10.20 0.73 -4.00
N ASP A 6 -9.86 -0.53 -4.26
CA ASP A 6 -8.79 -1.24 -3.56
C ASP A 6 -7.44 -0.54 -3.76
N TYR A 7 -7.21 -0.13 -5.00
CA TYR A 7 -5.98 0.57 -5.39
C TYR A 7 -5.90 1.95 -4.72
N GLU A 8 -6.95 2.76 -4.82
CA GLU A 8 -7.01 4.09 -4.18
C GLU A 8 -6.82 4.00 -2.66
N ASN A 9 -7.50 3.04 -2.01
CA ASN A 9 -7.39 2.84 -0.57
C ASN A 9 -5.98 2.43 -0.18
N GLY A 10 -5.36 1.52 -0.93
CA GLY A 10 -3.97 1.12 -0.70
C GLY A 10 -3.00 2.28 -0.85
N VAL A 11 -3.12 3.09 -1.91
CA VAL A 11 -2.30 4.30 -2.09
C VAL A 11 -2.49 5.27 -0.92
N ALA A 12 -3.73 5.50 -0.48
CA ALA A 12 -4.00 6.36 0.67
C ALA A 12 -3.38 5.82 1.98
N ASP A 13 -3.40 4.51 2.19
CA ASP A 13 -2.75 3.87 3.34
C ASP A 13 -1.23 4.08 3.30
N VAL A 14 -0.61 3.98 2.11
CA VAL A 14 0.82 4.28 1.90
C VAL A 14 1.15 5.73 2.28
N LEU A 15 0.33 6.66 1.82
CA LEU A 15 0.54 8.08 2.07
C LEU A 15 0.35 8.42 3.54
N ALA A 16 -0.64 7.82 4.22
CA ALA A 16 -0.83 7.98 5.66
C ALA A 16 0.37 7.47 6.46
N PHE A 17 0.94 6.33 6.05
CA PHE A 17 2.16 5.80 6.67
C PHE A 17 3.35 6.74 6.47
N LEU A 18 3.61 7.18 5.23
CA LEU A 18 4.77 8.02 4.91
C LEU A 18 4.67 9.43 5.49
N ALA A 19 3.48 10.02 5.49
CA ALA A 19 3.26 11.38 5.98
C ALA A 19 3.24 11.47 7.52
N GLY A 20 3.06 10.34 8.21
CA GLY A 20 3.04 10.25 9.66
C GLY A 20 1.83 10.96 10.29
N SER A 21 1.83 11.06 11.62
CA SER A 21 0.70 11.58 12.40
C SER A 21 0.44 13.09 12.25
N SER A 22 1.32 13.83 11.60
CA SER A 22 1.20 15.27 11.37
C SER A 22 0.37 15.63 10.12
N ALA A 23 -0.02 14.64 9.33
CA ALA A 23 -0.79 14.83 8.12
C ALA A 23 -2.20 14.22 8.24
N VAL A 24 -3.14 14.87 7.57
CA VAL A 24 -4.51 14.39 7.38
C VAL A 24 -4.60 13.85 5.96
N VAL A 25 -4.98 12.57 5.85
CA VAL A 25 -5.21 11.89 4.57
C VAL A 25 -6.69 11.61 4.41
N GLU A 26 -7.28 12.18 3.36
CA GLU A 26 -8.69 11.97 3.04
C GLU A 26 -8.82 11.29 1.67
N ARG A 27 -9.88 10.52 1.49
CA ARG A 27 -10.13 9.72 0.28
C ARG A 27 -11.40 10.21 -0.40
N ASN A 28 -11.43 10.17 -1.73
CA ASN A 28 -12.60 10.48 -2.56
C ASN A 28 -13.21 11.86 -2.23
N VAL A 29 -12.38 12.91 -2.29
CA VAL A 29 -12.74 14.28 -1.89
C VAL A 29 -13.19 15.08 -3.10
N MET A 30 -14.22 15.91 -2.90
CA MET A 30 -14.68 16.85 -3.93
C MET A 30 -14.22 18.27 -3.62
N LEU A 31 -13.27 18.78 -4.41
CA LEU A 31 -12.65 20.09 -4.22
C LEU A 31 -13.23 21.13 -5.21
N PRO A 32 -13.34 22.40 -4.80
CA PRO A 32 -13.65 23.48 -5.73
C PRO A 32 -12.45 23.78 -6.62
N GLY A 33 -12.65 23.82 -7.94
CA GLY A 33 -11.65 24.28 -8.90
C GLY A 33 -11.77 25.77 -9.18
N ARG A 34 -10.64 26.41 -9.51
CA ARG A 34 -10.55 27.79 -10.01
C ARG A 34 -11.34 28.00 -11.30
N SER A 35 -11.55 26.94 -12.06
CA SER A 35 -12.43 26.88 -13.24
C SER A 35 -13.92 27.03 -12.92
N GLY A 36 -14.31 27.04 -11.64
CA GLY A 36 -15.72 27.04 -11.20
C GLY A 36 -16.38 25.66 -11.27
N LYS A 37 -15.64 24.61 -11.65
CA LYS A 37 -16.09 23.21 -11.60
C LYS A 37 -15.55 22.54 -10.35
N ARG A 38 -16.29 21.58 -9.80
CA ARG A 38 -15.76 20.73 -8.74
C ARG A 38 -14.94 19.59 -9.36
N ARG A 39 -13.80 19.29 -8.74
CA ARG A 39 -12.93 18.18 -9.10
C ARG A 39 -13.06 17.08 -8.05
N GLN A 40 -13.28 15.86 -8.50
CA GLN A 40 -13.11 14.68 -7.65
C GLN A 40 -11.61 14.36 -7.61
N VAL A 41 -11.09 14.13 -6.41
CA VAL A 41 -9.71 13.75 -6.14
C VAL A 41 -9.71 12.46 -5.35
N ASP A 42 -8.91 11.50 -5.78
CA ASP A 42 -8.90 10.16 -5.22
C ASP A 42 -8.33 10.17 -3.79
N VAL A 43 -7.23 10.89 -3.57
CA VAL A 43 -6.63 11.10 -2.23
C VAL A 43 -6.13 12.54 -2.08
N THR A 44 -6.38 13.15 -0.92
CA THR A 44 -5.73 14.40 -0.51
C THR A 44 -4.83 14.14 0.68
N VAL A 45 -3.70 14.86 0.74
CA VAL A 45 -2.81 14.87 1.90
C VAL A 45 -2.57 16.31 2.30
N GLY A 46 -3.02 16.68 3.49
CA GLY A 46 -2.82 18.01 4.06
C GLY A 46 -2.00 17.92 5.34
N GLY A 47 -0.91 18.66 5.45
CA GLY A 47 -0.06 18.62 6.64
C GLY A 47 0.64 19.94 6.91
N ARG A 48 0.96 20.19 8.17
CA ARG A 48 1.86 21.28 8.56
C ARG A 48 3.26 20.73 8.73
N PHE A 49 4.22 21.28 7.99
CA PHE A 49 5.62 20.96 8.20
C PHE A 49 6.21 21.90 9.25
N SER A 50 6.65 21.37 10.39
CA SER A 50 7.35 22.14 11.45
C SER A 50 6.65 23.45 11.88
N GLY A 51 5.31 23.48 11.91
CA GLY A 51 4.53 24.68 12.27
C GLY A 51 4.42 25.76 11.18
N LEU A 52 4.96 25.52 9.98
CA LEU A 52 4.87 26.42 8.82
C LEU A 52 3.59 26.21 8.01
N THR A 53 3.51 26.89 6.86
CA THR A 53 2.40 26.83 5.89
C THR A 53 1.97 25.40 5.60
N GLN A 54 0.64 25.21 5.60
CA GLN A 54 0.00 23.96 5.25
C GLN A 54 0.36 23.62 3.80
N GLN A 55 1.05 22.50 3.61
CA GLN A 55 1.24 21.94 2.26
C GLN A 55 0.01 21.11 1.92
N PHE A 56 -0.43 21.23 0.67
CA PHE A 56 -1.58 20.51 0.16
C PHE A 56 -1.20 19.70 -1.08
N MET A 57 -1.31 18.38 -0.95
CA MET A 57 -1.06 17.43 -2.02
C MET A 57 -2.38 16.81 -2.49
N ILE A 58 -2.51 16.62 -3.80
CA ILE A 58 -3.55 15.78 -4.39
C ILE A 58 -2.95 14.57 -5.11
N VAL A 59 -3.72 13.50 -5.15
CA VAL A 59 -3.34 12.25 -5.79
C VAL A 59 -4.46 11.75 -6.70
N ASP A 60 -4.09 11.33 -7.90
CA ASP A 60 -4.97 10.71 -8.90
C ASP A 60 -4.43 9.32 -9.23
N CYS A 61 -5.29 8.30 -9.18
CA CYS A 61 -4.92 6.89 -9.23
C CYS A 61 -5.36 6.24 -10.55
N LYS A 62 -4.44 6.13 -11.52
CA LYS A 62 -4.66 5.47 -12.81
C LYS A 62 -4.41 3.96 -12.74
N ARG A 63 -5.43 3.21 -12.30
CA ARG A 63 -5.45 1.73 -12.42
C ARG A 63 -5.84 1.31 -13.84
N TRP A 64 -4.89 1.39 -14.76
CA TRP A 64 -5.11 1.08 -16.17
C TRP A 64 -4.47 -0.25 -16.56
N LYS A 65 -4.87 -0.79 -17.72
CA LYS A 65 -4.23 -1.98 -18.32
C LYS A 65 -3.03 -1.62 -19.20
N SER A 66 -2.78 -0.34 -19.40
CA SER A 66 -1.71 0.21 -20.23
C SER A 66 -1.00 1.35 -19.49
N ALA A 67 0.20 1.69 -19.95
CA ALA A 67 0.95 2.80 -19.40
C ALA A 67 0.20 4.14 -19.56
N VAL A 68 0.38 5.02 -18.58
CA VAL A 68 -0.04 6.42 -18.59
C VAL A 68 0.73 7.16 -19.68
N ASP A 69 0.03 7.94 -20.49
CA ASP A 69 0.61 8.71 -21.59
C ASP A 69 0.77 10.21 -21.24
N ILE A 70 1.24 11.01 -22.19
CA ILE A 70 1.45 12.45 -22.00
C ILE A 70 0.14 13.20 -21.72
N LYS A 71 -1.00 12.78 -22.29
CA LYS A 71 -2.29 13.44 -22.14
C LYS A 71 -2.83 13.25 -20.72
N ASP A 72 -2.58 12.08 -20.15
CA ASP A 72 -2.97 11.78 -18.77
C ASP A 72 -2.21 12.66 -17.78
N VAL A 73 -0.90 12.80 -18.01
CA VAL A 73 -0.04 13.70 -17.24
C VAL A 73 -0.53 15.14 -17.37
N GLU A 74 -0.80 15.63 -18.59
CA GLU A 74 -1.31 17.00 -18.80
C GLU A 74 -2.68 17.23 -18.16
N SER A 75 -3.58 16.25 -18.26
CA SER A 75 -4.89 16.30 -17.61
C SER A 75 -4.75 16.41 -16.09
N PHE A 76 -3.83 15.63 -15.50
CA PHE A 76 -3.57 15.69 -14.06
C PHE A 76 -2.92 17.01 -13.63
N ILE A 77 -1.96 17.54 -14.40
CA ILE A 77 -1.39 18.88 -14.18
C ILE A 77 -2.48 19.94 -14.19
N GLY A 78 -3.40 19.86 -15.16
CA GLY A 78 -4.58 20.71 -15.20
C GLY A 78 -5.44 20.62 -13.94
N MET A 79 -5.61 19.42 -13.37
CA MET A 79 -6.33 19.23 -12.10
C MET A 79 -5.59 19.85 -10.92
N VAL A 80 -4.28 19.61 -10.77
CA VAL A 80 -3.42 20.17 -9.70
C VAL A 80 -3.53 21.70 -9.68
N ASN A 81 -3.36 22.32 -10.85
CA ASN A 81 -3.45 23.78 -11.01
C ASN A 81 -4.85 24.32 -10.73
N ASP A 82 -5.88 23.59 -11.14
CA ASP A 82 -7.28 23.99 -10.98
C ASP A 82 -7.70 23.98 -9.50
N VAL A 83 -7.29 22.98 -8.73
CA VAL A 83 -7.59 22.92 -7.28
C VAL A 83 -6.59 23.70 -6.43
N GLY A 84 -5.49 24.16 -7.02
CA GLY A 84 -4.46 24.95 -6.33
C GLY A 84 -3.61 24.13 -5.35
N ALA A 85 -3.33 22.87 -5.67
CA ALA A 85 -2.45 22.03 -4.86
C ALA A 85 -0.96 22.38 -5.08
N ASP A 86 -0.17 22.27 -4.02
CA ASP A 86 1.28 22.52 -4.04
C ASP A 86 2.04 21.34 -4.67
N ILE A 87 1.52 20.14 -4.46
CA ILE A 87 2.12 18.88 -4.92
C ILE A 87 1.05 18.01 -5.59
N GLY A 88 1.39 17.45 -6.75
CA GLY A 88 0.58 16.45 -7.43
C GLY A 88 1.31 15.11 -7.51
N LEU A 89 0.67 14.03 -7.06
CA LEU A 89 1.14 12.67 -7.26
C LEU A 89 0.20 11.91 -8.20
N LEU A 90 0.69 11.48 -9.36
CA LEU A 90 -0.04 10.60 -10.26
C LEU A 90 0.41 9.16 -10.00
N MET A 91 -0.51 8.29 -9.58
CA MET A 91 -0.22 6.89 -9.28
C MET A 91 -0.72 5.97 -10.39
N THR A 92 0.07 4.98 -10.83
CA THR A 92 -0.37 3.99 -11.83
C THR A 92 0.07 2.56 -11.52
N THR A 93 -0.69 1.58 -12.01
CA THR A 93 -0.41 0.15 -11.82
C THR A 93 0.51 -0.47 -12.85
N VAL A 94 0.79 0.20 -13.97
CA VAL A 94 1.55 -0.41 -15.09
C VAL A 94 2.86 0.31 -15.35
N GLY A 95 2.81 1.64 -15.52
CA GLY A 95 3.97 2.42 -15.89
C GLY A 95 3.59 3.68 -16.64
N VAL A 96 4.58 4.39 -17.15
CA VAL A 96 4.41 5.66 -17.86
C VAL A 96 5.23 5.61 -19.13
N THR A 97 4.67 6.10 -20.23
CA THR A 97 5.41 6.27 -21.49
C THR A 97 6.58 7.25 -21.33
N ASP A 98 7.58 7.16 -22.20
CA ASP A 98 8.74 8.08 -22.17
C ASP A 98 8.32 9.55 -22.26
N GLY A 99 7.35 9.86 -23.13
CA GLY A 99 6.79 11.21 -23.26
C GLY A 99 6.08 11.68 -21.99
N GLY A 100 5.33 10.79 -21.33
CA GLY A 100 4.70 11.08 -20.04
C GLY A 100 5.73 11.37 -18.93
N TRP A 101 6.79 10.56 -18.84
CA TRP A 101 7.89 10.80 -17.89
C TRP A 101 8.60 12.13 -18.13
N GLN A 102 8.92 12.45 -19.39
CA GLN A 102 9.57 13.71 -19.75
C GLN A 102 8.69 14.91 -19.39
N ARG A 103 7.39 14.85 -19.71
CA ARG A 103 6.46 15.93 -19.37
C ARG A 103 6.31 16.11 -17.87
N ALA A 104 6.20 15.01 -17.11
CA ALA A 104 6.06 15.07 -15.66
C ALA A 104 7.28 15.70 -14.98
N ARG A 105 8.50 15.35 -15.42
CA ARG A 105 9.76 15.89 -14.88
C ARG A 105 9.95 17.39 -15.14
N GLN A 106 9.27 17.95 -16.14
CA GLN A 106 9.28 19.38 -16.42
C GLN A 106 8.35 20.18 -15.50
N GLU A 107 7.39 19.50 -14.85
CA GLU A 107 6.43 20.15 -13.95
C GLU A 107 6.94 20.17 -12.51
N ARG A 108 7.09 21.37 -11.95
CA ARG A 108 7.53 21.50 -10.56
C ARG A 108 6.41 21.02 -9.62
N GLY A 109 6.77 20.22 -8.63
CA GLY A 109 5.81 19.71 -7.65
C GLY A 109 4.96 18.56 -8.18
N LEU A 110 5.23 18.05 -9.38
CA LEU A 110 4.58 16.84 -9.90
C LEU A 110 5.49 15.63 -9.73
N THR A 111 4.92 14.50 -9.31
CA THR A 111 5.59 13.20 -9.30
C THR A 111 4.67 12.15 -9.88
N VAL A 112 5.24 11.17 -10.57
CA VAL A 112 4.50 9.99 -11.03
C VAL A 112 5.07 8.76 -10.31
N GLY A 113 4.21 7.98 -9.68
CA GLY A 113 4.55 6.75 -8.98
C GLY A 113 3.94 5.54 -9.66
N VAL A 114 4.68 4.44 -9.68
CA VAL A 114 4.21 3.15 -10.18
C VAL A 114 4.12 2.19 -9.00
N MET A 115 2.95 1.61 -8.79
CA MET A 115 2.71 0.63 -7.74
C MET A 115 1.58 -0.31 -8.17
N THR A 116 1.81 -1.62 -8.11
CA THR A 116 0.79 -2.59 -8.53
C THR A 116 -0.24 -2.80 -7.42
N VAL A 117 -1.38 -3.41 -7.76
CA VAL A 117 -2.38 -3.80 -6.76
C VAL A 117 -1.83 -4.92 -5.88
N GLU A 118 -1.02 -5.79 -6.47
CA GLU A 118 -0.32 -6.87 -5.79
C GLU A 118 0.67 -6.34 -4.75
N ASP A 119 1.45 -5.28 -5.07
CA ASP A 119 2.34 -4.62 -4.11
C ASP A 119 1.57 -4.08 -2.90
N LEU A 120 0.43 -3.44 -3.16
CA LEU A 120 -0.44 -2.91 -2.10
C LEU A 120 -1.08 -4.01 -1.26
N ARG A 121 -1.44 -5.14 -1.86
CA ARG A 121 -2.01 -6.28 -1.12
C ARG A 121 -0.97 -6.98 -0.25
N ALA A 122 0.27 -7.06 -0.71
CA ALA A 122 1.37 -7.66 0.03
C ALA A 122 1.89 -6.77 1.18
N TRP A 123 1.48 -5.49 1.22
CA TRP A 123 2.00 -4.52 2.18
C TRP A 123 1.04 -4.26 3.36
N SER A 124 1.51 -4.61 4.57
CA SER A 124 0.90 -4.27 5.86
C SER A 124 1.91 -3.54 6.74
N PRO A 125 1.80 -2.21 6.91
CA PRO A 125 2.66 -1.44 7.82
C PRO A 125 2.22 -1.56 9.28
N PRO A 126 3.05 -1.09 10.24
CA PRO A 126 2.66 -0.87 11.63
C PRO A 126 1.32 -0.14 11.76
N GLY A 127 0.50 -0.47 12.75
CA GLY A 127 -0.84 0.12 12.94
C GLY A 127 -1.91 -0.36 11.97
N THR A 128 -1.59 -1.36 11.13
CA THR A 128 -2.61 -2.10 10.36
C THR A 128 -3.36 -3.05 11.28
N VAL A 129 -4.67 -2.88 11.36
CA VAL A 129 -5.57 -3.83 12.02
C VAL A 129 -6.09 -4.80 10.96
N PHE A 130 -5.98 -6.09 11.24
CA PHE A 130 -6.46 -7.15 10.36
C PHE A 130 -7.35 -8.12 11.13
N LEU A 131 -8.22 -8.78 10.37
CA LEU A 131 -9.08 -9.85 10.86
C LEU A 131 -9.20 -10.93 9.77
N ASP A 132 -9.08 -12.18 10.17
CA ASP A 132 -9.23 -13.33 9.28
C ASP A 132 -10.64 -13.89 9.47
N LEU A 133 -11.40 -13.94 8.37
CA LEU A 133 -12.77 -14.45 8.35
C LEU A 133 -12.86 -15.65 7.42
N ARG A 134 -13.51 -16.69 7.92
CA ARG A 134 -13.98 -17.76 7.08
C ARG A 134 -15.39 -17.44 6.58
N ILE A 135 -15.59 -17.56 5.27
CA ILE A 135 -16.85 -17.30 4.58
C ILE A 135 -17.12 -18.41 3.55
N PRO A 136 -18.38 -18.62 3.13
CA PRO A 136 -18.69 -19.52 2.03
C PRO A 136 -17.96 -19.11 0.74
N ALA A 137 -17.32 -20.07 0.06
CA ALA A 137 -16.46 -19.84 -1.08
C ALA A 137 -17.20 -19.22 -2.27
N ASP A 138 -18.45 -19.63 -2.49
CA ASP A 138 -19.35 -19.09 -3.51
C ASP A 138 -19.73 -17.62 -3.28
N ARG A 139 -19.60 -17.13 -2.04
CA ARG A 139 -19.88 -15.74 -1.66
C ARG A 139 -18.66 -14.83 -1.65
N ARG A 140 -17.46 -15.35 -1.92
CA ARG A 140 -16.19 -14.61 -1.86
C ARG A 140 -16.24 -13.28 -2.63
N THR A 141 -16.65 -13.30 -3.90
CA THR A 141 -16.67 -12.11 -4.76
C THR A 141 -17.60 -11.01 -4.23
N ASP A 142 -18.77 -11.39 -3.70
CA ASP A 142 -19.72 -10.44 -3.13
C ASP A 142 -19.21 -9.85 -1.81
N ALA A 143 -18.61 -10.70 -0.96
CA ALA A 143 -17.97 -10.30 0.30
C ALA A 143 -16.84 -9.30 0.07
N GLU A 144 -15.90 -9.61 -0.82
CA GLU A 144 -14.80 -8.71 -1.18
C GLU A 144 -15.35 -7.36 -1.66
N ARG A 145 -16.33 -7.37 -2.56
CA ARG A 145 -16.96 -6.14 -3.07
C ARG A 145 -17.59 -5.31 -1.96
N ALA A 146 -18.29 -5.95 -1.02
CA ALA A 146 -18.95 -5.26 0.09
C ALA A 146 -17.94 -4.64 1.06
N LEU A 147 -16.88 -5.37 1.41
CA LEU A 147 -15.83 -4.93 2.33
C LEU A 147 -14.97 -3.79 1.77
N ARG A 148 -14.72 -3.78 0.45
CA ARG A 148 -13.97 -2.70 -0.20
C ARG A 148 -14.68 -1.35 -0.13
N ASN A 149 -16.01 -1.32 -0.03
CA ASN A 149 -16.79 -0.08 0.00
C ASN A 149 -16.53 0.82 1.21
N PRO A 150 -16.58 0.31 2.45
CA PRO A 150 -16.29 1.15 3.61
C PRO A 150 -14.77 1.42 3.77
N GLY A 151 -13.90 0.84 2.92
CA GLY A 151 -12.46 1.11 2.90
C GLY A 151 -11.57 -0.06 3.33
N PHE A 152 -12.07 -1.30 3.43
CA PHE A 152 -11.19 -2.45 3.71
C PHE A 152 -10.41 -2.88 2.47
N ARG A 153 -9.18 -3.33 2.69
CA ARG A 153 -8.45 -4.20 1.75
C ARG A 153 -8.78 -5.65 2.09
N VAL A 154 -8.80 -6.51 1.06
CA VAL A 154 -9.08 -7.94 1.20
C VAL A 154 -8.04 -8.74 0.45
N ALA A 155 -7.44 -9.71 1.13
CA ALA A 155 -6.45 -10.64 0.60
C ALA A 155 -6.81 -12.09 1.00
N ASP A 156 -6.14 -13.07 0.37
CA ASP A 156 -6.19 -14.45 0.85
C ASP A 156 -5.49 -14.53 2.21
N ALA A 157 -6.20 -15.02 3.22
CA ALA A 157 -5.51 -15.44 4.43
C ALA A 157 -4.76 -16.72 4.06
N GLY A 158 -3.45 -16.80 4.30
CA GLY A 158 -2.59 -17.94 3.95
C GLY A 158 -2.95 -19.28 4.64
N TYR A 159 -4.16 -19.39 5.19
CA TYR A 159 -4.74 -20.59 5.77
C TYR A 159 -5.52 -21.36 4.70
N ILE A 160 -5.20 -22.64 4.54
CA ILE A 160 -5.99 -23.56 3.70
C ILE A 160 -7.13 -24.09 4.58
N PRO A 161 -8.40 -23.76 4.30
CA PRO A 161 -9.51 -24.30 5.08
C PRO A 161 -9.61 -25.82 4.92
N ASP A 162 -10.06 -26.50 5.97
CA ASP A 162 -10.31 -27.96 5.97
C ASP A 162 -11.45 -28.39 5.02
N SER A 163 -12.13 -27.43 4.39
CA SER A 163 -13.29 -27.59 3.53
C SER A 163 -13.13 -26.77 2.26
N VAL A 164 -13.45 -27.37 1.11
CA VAL A 164 -13.52 -26.69 -0.20
C VAL A 164 -14.74 -25.76 -0.33
N LEU A 165 -15.70 -25.84 0.60
CA LEU A 165 -16.91 -25.02 0.59
C LEU A 165 -16.71 -23.63 1.20
N ASP A 166 -15.61 -23.45 1.94
CA ASP A 166 -15.28 -22.20 2.61
C ASP A 166 -13.96 -21.65 2.09
N VAL A 167 -13.77 -20.33 2.22
CA VAL A 167 -12.46 -19.69 2.06
C VAL A 167 -12.18 -18.86 3.30
N THR A 168 -10.90 -18.66 3.60
CA THR A 168 -10.48 -17.67 4.59
C THR A 168 -9.95 -16.44 3.87
N ILE A 169 -10.55 -15.29 4.15
CA ILE A 169 -10.09 -13.99 3.68
C ILE A 169 -9.50 -13.19 4.84
N GLN A 170 -8.42 -12.47 4.58
CA GLN A 170 -7.91 -11.46 5.48
C GLN A 170 -8.48 -10.10 5.09
N VAL A 171 -9.08 -9.41 6.06
CA VAL A 171 -9.71 -8.10 5.91
C VAL A 171 -8.95 -7.11 6.78
N PHE A 172 -8.51 -5.99 6.22
CA PHE A 172 -7.60 -5.10 6.95
C PHE A 172 -7.69 -3.63 6.53
N ARG A 173 -7.20 -2.75 7.42
CA ARG A 173 -7.05 -1.29 7.22
C ARG A 173 -5.88 -0.77 8.02
N HIS A 174 -5.27 0.29 7.51
CA HIS A 174 -4.23 1.03 8.20
C HIS A 174 -4.79 2.24 8.96
N TYR A 175 -4.39 2.40 10.23
CA TYR A 175 -4.81 3.50 11.10
C TYR A 175 -3.66 4.43 11.51
N GLY A 176 -2.61 4.50 10.69
CA GLY A 176 -1.41 5.29 10.94
C GLY A 176 -0.27 4.47 11.53
N VAL A 177 0.82 5.14 11.89
CA VAL A 177 2.11 4.49 12.22
C VAL A 177 2.18 3.84 13.62
N TYR A 178 1.13 3.99 14.43
CA TYR A 178 1.03 3.40 15.76
C TYR A 178 -0.17 2.44 15.85
N PRO A 179 -0.11 1.41 16.70
CA PRO A 179 -1.28 0.60 17.01
C PRO A 179 -2.46 1.50 17.43
N PRO A 180 -3.63 1.40 16.77
CA PRO A 180 -4.76 2.22 17.14
C PRO A 180 -5.33 1.81 18.51
N PRO A 181 -6.04 2.70 19.22
CA PRO A 181 -6.73 2.37 20.47
C PRO A 181 -7.67 1.17 20.33
N VAL A 182 -7.94 0.47 21.43
CA VAL A 182 -8.78 -0.74 21.45
C VAL A 182 -10.17 -0.45 20.87
N GLU A 183 -10.74 0.72 21.16
CA GLU A 183 -12.06 1.12 20.67
C GLU A 183 -12.10 1.22 19.13
N VAL A 184 -11.00 1.66 18.51
CA VAL A 184 -10.88 1.73 17.05
C VAL A 184 -10.76 0.33 16.45
N GLN A 185 -10.08 -0.59 17.15
CA GLN A 185 -9.98 -1.99 16.72
C GLN A 185 -11.33 -2.71 16.82
N GLU A 186 -12.08 -2.49 17.90
CA GLU A 186 -13.44 -3.03 18.07
C GLU A 186 -14.39 -2.50 16.99
N GLN A 187 -14.34 -1.20 16.70
CA GLN A 187 -15.09 -0.58 15.61
C GLN A 187 -14.70 -1.17 14.24
N HIS A 188 -13.42 -1.44 14.01
CA HIS A 188 -12.93 -2.08 12.79
C HIS A 188 -13.54 -3.48 12.61
N ILE A 189 -13.48 -4.31 13.66
CA ILE A 189 -14.03 -5.68 13.65
C ILE A 189 -15.54 -5.64 13.43
N ALA A 190 -16.26 -4.82 14.20
CA ALA A 190 -17.71 -4.68 14.09
C ALA A 190 -18.13 -4.25 12.67
N LEU A 191 -17.45 -3.25 12.11
CA LEU A 191 -17.73 -2.76 10.76
C LEU A 191 -17.56 -3.83 9.68
N ALA A 192 -16.55 -4.70 9.79
CA ALA A 192 -16.35 -5.80 8.84
C ALA A 192 -17.48 -6.85 8.95
N HIS A 193 -17.79 -7.30 10.17
CA HIS A 193 -18.88 -8.24 10.42
C HIS A 193 -20.23 -7.70 9.92
N ASP A 194 -20.58 -6.48 10.29
CA ASP A 194 -21.84 -5.85 9.90
C ASP A 194 -21.94 -5.66 8.38
N THR A 195 -20.82 -5.42 7.71
CA THR A 195 -20.78 -5.28 6.25
C THR A 195 -21.10 -6.59 5.55
N LEU A 196 -20.58 -7.72 6.05
CA LEU A 196 -20.87 -9.04 5.49
C LEU A 196 -22.29 -9.50 5.81
N ARG A 197 -22.75 -9.31 7.05
CA ARG A 197 -24.12 -9.66 7.45
C ARG A 197 -25.18 -8.91 6.64
N ARG A 198 -24.92 -7.64 6.30
CA ARG A 198 -25.81 -6.83 5.44
C ARG A 198 -26.02 -7.41 4.04
N ILE A 199 -25.09 -8.22 3.53
CA ILE A 199 -25.23 -8.92 2.25
C ILE A 199 -25.64 -10.40 2.43
N GLY A 200 -26.05 -10.81 3.64
CA GLY A 200 -26.43 -12.19 3.94
C GLY A 200 -25.26 -13.16 3.90
N VAL A 201 -24.06 -12.71 4.25
CA VAL A 201 -22.89 -13.58 4.48
C VAL A 201 -22.66 -13.59 5.98
N GLU A 202 -22.73 -14.76 6.62
CA GLU A 202 -22.40 -14.90 8.04
C GLU A 202 -20.92 -15.31 8.16
N PRO A 203 -20.03 -14.39 8.57
CA PRO A 203 -18.61 -14.72 8.70
C PRO A 203 -18.33 -15.45 10.00
N VAL A 204 -17.45 -16.45 9.93
CA VAL A 204 -16.84 -17.06 11.12
C VAL A 204 -15.52 -16.33 11.39
N HIS A 205 -15.40 -15.71 12.56
CA HIS A 205 -14.16 -15.08 13.00
C HIS A 205 -13.12 -16.17 13.31
N VAL A 206 -11.99 -16.13 12.60
CA VAL A 206 -10.86 -17.05 12.82
C VAL A 206 -9.81 -16.40 13.73
N ALA A 207 -9.35 -15.20 13.38
CA ALA A 207 -8.34 -14.47 14.13
C ALA A 207 -8.45 -12.96 13.88
N HIS A 208 -7.82 -12.14 14.73
CA HIS A 208 -7.56 -10.74 14.46
C HIS A 208 -6.25 -10.32 15.12
N GLY A 209 -5.69 -9.20 14.67
CA GLY A 209 -4.47 -8.67 15.25
C GLY A 209 -4.10 -7.31 14.70
N ILE A 210 -2.94 -6.83 15.16
CA ILE A 210 -2.35 -5.57 14.73
C ILE A 210 -0.94 -5.85 14.25
N THR A 211 -0.57 -5.22 13.14
CA THR A 211 0.82 -5.19 12.70
C THR A 211 1.59 -4.22 13.59
N ASN A 212 2.56 -4.71 14.37
CA ASN A 212 3.35 -3.87 15.29
C ASN A 212 4.67 -3.39 14.68
N GLN A 213 5.16 -4.07 13.65
CA GLN A 213 6.40 -3.75 12.94
C GLN A 213 6.22 -4.05 11.46
N GLY A 214 6.89 -3.28 10.61
CA GLY A 214 6.82 -3.40 9.15
C GLY A 214 7.63 -2.30 8.46
N GLY A 215 7.86 -2.46 7.17
CA GLY A 215 8.59 -1.50 6.34
C GLY A 215 7.67 -0.68 5.44
N THR A 216 8.25 0.18 4.60
CA THR A 216 7.57 0.82 3.46
C THR A 216 7.09 -0.21 2.43
N PRO A 217 6.20 0.15 1.49
CA PRO A 217 5.79 -0.75 0.41
C PRO A 217 6.92 -1.21 -0.51
N ALA A 218 8.10 -0.58 -0.44
CA ALA A 218 9.28 -1.00 -1.18
C ALA A 218 10.01 -2.18 -0.53
N HIS A 219 9.76 -2.46 0.76
CA HIS A 219 10.41 -3.55 1.48
C HIS A 219 9.98 -4.91 0.91
N ARG A 220 10.95 -5.77 0.62
CA ARG A 220 10.71 -7.18 0.24
C ARG A 220 11.51 -8.10 1.14
N TRP A 221 11.00 -9.31 1.33
CA TRP A 221 11.77 -10.39 1.92
C TRP A 221 12.77 -10.91 0.90
N LEU A 222 14.05 -10.85 1.24
CA LEU A 222 15.16 -11.33 0.44
C LEU A 222 15.69 -12.63 1.06
N GLU A 223 15.76 -13.68 0.26
CA GLU A 223 16.29 -14.98 0.69
C GLU A 223 17.82 -14.89 0.83
N VAL A 224 18.34 -15.26 2.00
CA VAL A 224 19.77 -15.36 2.24
C VAL A 224 20.28 -16.68 1.68
N THR A 225 21.34 -16.61 0.88
CA THR A 225 22.04 -17.77 0.34
C THR A 225 23.43 -17.87 0.93
N ALA A 226 23.91 -19.08 1.20
CA ALA A 226 25.30 -19.37 1.53
C ALA A 226 25.93 -20.20 0.40
N TYR A 227 27.04 -19.73 -0.17
CA TYR A 227 27.67 -20.36 -1.35
C TYR A 227 26.69 -20.59 -2.51
N GLY A 228 25.76 -19.65 -2.72
CA GLY A 228 24.73 -19.73 -3.75
C GLY A 228 23.54 -20.65 -3.42
N MET A 229 23.53 -21.31 -2.26
CA MET A 229 22.43 -22.19 -1.84
C MET A 229 21.49 -21.48 -0.88
N PRO A 230 20.15 -21.55 -1.06
CA PRO A 230 19.18 -21.00 -0.13
C PRO A 230 19.35 -21.56 1.29
N THR A 231 19.25 -20.69 2.29
CA THR A 231 19.43 -21.07 3.70
C THR A 231 18.11 -21.21 4.45
N GLY A 232 17.00 -20.76 3.87
CA GLY A 232 15.70 -20.62 4.53
C GLY A 232 15.56 -19.35 5.38
N PHE A 233 16.65 -18.62 5.61
CA PHE A 233 16.63 -17.34 6.31
C PHE A 233 16.30 -16.21 5.35
N LYS A 234 15.52 -15.24 5.84
CA LYS A 234 15.11 -14.07 5.07
C LYS A 234 15.43 -12.80 5.84
N ILE A 235 15.87 -11.79 5.12
CA ILE A 235 15.96 -10.42 5.62
C ILE A 235 14.95 -9.54 4.91
N VAL A 236 14.53 -8.45 5.54
CA VAL A 236 13.63 -7.46 4.93
C VAL A 236 14.42 -6.21 4.57
N ALA A 237 14.29 -5.72 3.34
CA ALA A 237 14.97 -4.51 2.88
C ALA A 237 14.19 -3.79 1.75
N ALA A 238 14.24 -2.46 1.74
CA ALA A 238 13.69 -1.61 0.68
C ALA A 238 14.68 -1.28 -0.43
N ASP A 239 15.97 -1.20 -0.09
CA ASP A 239 17.03 -0.86 -1.02
C ASP A 239 18.32 -1.65 -0.74
N GLU A 240 19.32 -1.50 -1.62
CA GLU A 240 20.59 -2.21 -1.53
C GLU A 240 21.37 -1.88 -0.26
N ALA A 241 21.23 -0.67 0.29
CA ALA A 241 21.94 -0.28 1.50
C ALA A 241 21.36 -1.00 2.72
N GLU A 242 20.04 -1.02 2.85
CA GLU A 242 19.34 -1.80 3.88
C GLU A 242 19.60 -3.31 3.74
N ALA A 243 19.63 -3.83 2.51
CA ALA A 243 19.93 -5.23 2.25
C ALA A 243 21.35 -5.63 2.66
N ALA A 244 22.34 -4.78 2.34
CA ALA A 244 23.72 -4.99 2.77
C ALA A 244 23.83 -4.97 4.30
N GLN A 245 23.24 -3.97 4.96
CA GLN A 245 23.24 -3.85 6.42
C GLN A 245 22.51 -5.03 7.09
N GLY A 246 21.38 -5.45 6.55
CA GLY A 246 20.63 -6.60 7.04
C GLY A 246 21.45 -7.89 6.95
N LEU A 247 22.15 -8.10 5.84
CA LEU A 247 23.03 -9.25 5.67
C LEU A 247 24.26 -9.20 6.60
N ASP A 248 24.82 -8.02 6.83
CA ASP A 248 25.91 -7.81 7.80
C ASP A 248 25.47 -8.16 9.22
N ASN A 249 24.29 -7.68 9.63
CA ASN A 249 23.69 -8.00 10.93
C ASN A 249 23.41 -9.49 11.11
N PHE A 250 23.08 -10.20 10.03
CA PHE A 250 22.78 -11.63 10.06
C PHE A 250 24.03 -12.53 10.01
N SER A 251 25.13 -12.02 9.46
CA SER A 251 26.35 -12.78 9.23
C SER A 251 26.99 -13.43 10.47
N PRO A 252 26.93 -12.86 11.69
CA PRO A 252 27.48 -13.50 12.88
C PRO A 252 26.83 -14.85 13.21
N LEU A 253 25.56 -15.07 12.83
CA LEU A 253 24.86 -16.33 13.04
C LEU A 253 25.44 -17.47 12.18
N PHE A 254 25.83 -17.14 10.94
CA PHE A 254 26.45 -18.09 10.02
C PHE A 254 27.94 -18.32 10.32
N ALA A 255 28.62 -17.31 10.87
CA ALA A 255 30.02 -17.43 11.28
C ALA A 255 30.22 -18.52 12.35
N GLN A 256 29.24 -18.72 13.24
CA GLN A 256 29.25 -19.82 14.21
C GLN A 256 29.28 -21.21 13.55
N SER A 257 28.77 -21.31 12.33
CA SER A 257 28.79 -22.54 11.50
C SER A 257 29.95 -22.56 10.51
N GLY A 258 30.94 -21.67 10.64
CA GLY A 258 32.11 -21.59 9.77
C GLY A 258 31.85 -20.97 8.40
N ILE A 259 30.70 -20.36 8.18
CA ILE A 259 30.35 -19.71 6.91
C ILE A 259 30.75 -18.22 7.00
N PRO A 260 31.72 -17.76 6.20
CA PRO A 260 32.17 -16.37 6.25
C PRO A 260 31.16 -15.45 5.59
N ARG A 261 31.12 -14.17 6.00
CA ARG A 261 30.26 -13.13 5.41
C ARG A 261 30.33 -13.07 3.87
N ALA A 262 31.52 -13.26 3.31
CA ALA A 262 31.77 -13.21 1.87
C ALA A 262 31.11 -14.38 1.09
N ALA A 263 30.75 -15.47 1.79
CA ALA A 263 30.00 -16.56 1.21
C ALA A 263 28.48 -16.31 1.21
N LEU A 264 28.01 -15.23 1.87
CA LEU A 264 26.60 -14.89 1.95
C LEU A 264 26.21 -13.91 0.84
N SER A 265 25.06 -14.17 0.22
CA SER A 265 24.41 -13.29 -0.76
C SER A 265 22.89 -13.31 -0.61
N LEU A 266 22.20 -12.53 -1.44
CA LEU A 266 20.75 -12.38 -1.41
C LEU A 266 20.15 -12.68 -2.77
N ILE A 267 19.05 -13.43 -2.77
CA ILE A 267 18.16 -13.53 -3.94
C ILE A 267 17.21 -12.34 -3.90
N ARG A 268 17.26 -11.53 -4.96
CA ARG A 268 16.40 -10.36 -5.14
C ARG A 268 15.20 -10.74 -6.01
N PRO A 269 13.99 -10.27 -5.67
CA PRO A 269 12.87 -10.32 -6.60
C PRO A 269 13.17 -9.52 -7.87
N ASP A 270 12.59 -9.94 -8.99
CA ASP A 270 12.71 -9.19 -10.24
C ASP A 270 12.18 -7.75 -10.07
N GLY A 271 12.96 -6.78 -10.57
CA GLY A 271 12.61 -5.36 -10.47
C GLY A 271 12.89 -4.70 -9.12
N TRP A 272 13.46 -5.41 -8.15
CA TRP A 272 13.92 -4.83 -6.89
C TRP A 272 15.36 -4.26 -7.02
N PRO A 273 15.68 -3.10 -6.42
CA PRO A 273 14.82 -2.27 -5.57
C PRO A 273 13.76 -1.51 -6.39
N PHE A 274 12.55 -1.45 -5.85
CA PHE A 274 11.47 -0.69 -6.47
C PHE A 274 11.70 0.82 -6.29
N PRO A 275 11.29 1.66 -7.27
CA PRO A 275 11.39 3.10 -7.14
C PRO A 275 10.70 3.57 -5.86
N LYS A 276 11.44 4.30 -5.03
CA LYS A 276 10.89 4.85 -3.80
C LYS A 276 9.86 5.93 -4.14
N LEU A 277 8.67 5.85 -3.53
CA LEU A 277 7.69 6.93 -3.62
C LEU A 277 8.32 8.19 -3.02
N PHE A 278 8.36 9.28 -3.80
CA PHE A 278 8.97 10.56 -3.44
C PHE A 278 10.51 10.59 -3.32
N GLY A 279 11.22 9.56 -3.79
CA GLY A 279 12.69 9.54 -3.68
C GLY A 279 13.22 9.41 -2.25
N LEU A 280 12.37 8.94 -1.31
CA LEU A 280 12.65 8.70 0.11
C LEU A 280 12.96 7.24 0.39
#